data_AF-A0A4E0QJG0-F1
#
_entry.id   AF-A0A4E0QJG0-F1
#
_cell.length_a   1.000
_cell.length_b   1.000
_cell.length_c   1.000
_cell.angle_alpha   90.00
_cell.angle_beta   90.00
_cell.angle_gamma   90.00
#
_symmetry.space_group_name_H-M   'P 1'
#
loop_
_entity.id
_entity.type
_entity.pdbx_description
1 polymer ?
#
loop_
_entity_poly.entity_id
_entity_poly.type
_entity_poly.pdbx_seq_one_letter_code
_entity_poly.pdbx_strand_id
1 'polypeptide(L)'
;MATNRPIAGEFYAFGIDLQGISAKQLETVKARMESVKAQLETQQFEGLTKDGLIGDILYAGALSYFAANDMNLKMLNRVGQALAYRQPSFGTFSTNLIPIYSFCVPRQVEMSGILVDMDAVAQSLWAKNNDAEVSRTVGQQVGMMLSALEHRIPELLFTDDEHPGEAVSAVKALAIASAEGQRIYTVTAESVDAVLPALNIAIEVKDEIRAAVAVGRVATVSQNNISVGDWTGVGYIIASPETGAGAYRISGGSNGPTILVFLQDILPHSQF
;
A
#
# COMPACT_ATOMS: atom_id res chain seq x y z
N MET A 1 1.59 13.46 -9.30
CA MET A 1 2.73 13.13 -8.43
C MET A 1 2.23 13.24 -7.00
N ALA A 2 2.32 12.16 -6.21
CA ALA A 2 2.14 12.27 -4.78
C ALA A 2 3.20 13.24 -4.24
N THR A 3 2.80 14.14 -3.33
CA THR A 3 3.74 15.08 -2.70
C THR A 3 4.14 14.49 -1.36
N ASN A 4 5.22 13.70 -1.35
CA ASN A 4 5.75 13.14 -0.11
C ASN A 4 6.62 14.20 0.59
N ARG A 5 6.18 14.64 1.77
CA ARG A 5 6.93 15.59 2.61
C ARG A 5 7.67 14.80 3.69
N PRO A 6 8.99 14.59 3.56
CA PRO A 6 9.73 13.79 4.53
C PRO A 6 9.77 14.51 5.88
N ILE A 7 9.53 13.77 6.96
CA ILE A 7 9.71 14.23 8.33
C ILE A 7 11.09 13.77 8.81
N ALA A 8 11.87 14.69 9.37
CA ALA A 8 13.20 14.36 9.89
C ALA A 8 13.09 13.28 10.98
N GLY A 9 13.73 12.13 10.74
CA GLY A 9 13.68 10.96 11.62
C GLY A 9 13.00 9.74 10.98
N GLU A 10 12.24 9.92 9.90
CA GLU A 10 11.65 8.81 9.15
C GLU A 10 12.70 8.04 8.35
N PHE A 11 12.50 6.73 8.26
CA PHE A 11 13.26 5.84 7.39
C PHE A 11 12.47 5.54 6.13
N TYR A 12 13.13 5.65 4.99
CA TYR A 12 12.56 5.34 3.67
C TYR A 12 13.42 4.28 2.98
N ALA A 13 12.81 3.15 2.65
CA ALA A 13 13.39 2.16 1.77
C ALA A 13 12.75 2.27 0.38
N PHE A 14 13.56 2.57 -0.62
CA PHE A 14 13.14 2.66 -2.01
C PHE A 14 13.34 1.30 -2.69
N GLY A 15 12.24 0.65 -3.08
CA GLY A 15 12.27 -0.53 -3.93
C GLY A 15 12.22 -0.12 -5.39
N ILE A 16 13.15 -0.64 -6.19
CA ILE A 16 13.19 -0.42 -7.64
C ILE A 16 13.17 -1.78 -8.32
N ASP A 17 12.19 -1.99 -9.18
CA ASP A 17 12.04 -3.17 -10.02
C ASP A 17 12.19 -2.77 -11.50
N LEU A 18 13.36 -3.02 -12.09
CA LEU A 18 13.60 -2.69 -13.50
C LEU A 18 13.17 -3.82 -14.45
N GLN A 19 13.54 -5.06 -14.12
CA GLN A 19 13.25 -6.26 -14.90
C GLN A 19 13.06 -7.49 -14.00
N GLY A 20 12.80 -7.28 -12.72
CA GLY A 20 12.53 -8.29 -11.73
C GLY A 20 13.33 -8.18 -10.47
N ILE A 21 12.78 -8.79 -9.44
CA ILE A 21 13.53 -9.12 -8.24
C ILE A 21 14.21 -10.46 -8.44
N SER A 22 15.55 -10.44 -8.40
CA SER A 22 16.35 -11.66 -8.45
C SER A 22 16.32 -12.38 -7.09
N ALA A 23 16.39 -13.71 -7.10
CA ALA A 23 16.55 -14.49 -5.87
C ALA A 23 17.77 -14.03 -5.06
N LYS A 24 18.87 -13.64 -5.74
CA LYS A 24 20.07 -13.13 -5.08
C LYS A 24 19.81 -11.84 -4.28
N GLN A 25 18.97 -10.92 -4.77
CA GLN A 25 18.61 -9.72 -4.02
C GLN A 25 17.87 -10.07 -2.73
N LEU A 26 16.88 -10.96 -2.80
CA LEU A 26 16.14 -11.42 -1.62
C LEU A 26 17.04 -12.16 -0.63
N GLU A 27 17.87 -13.09 -1.10
CA GLU A 27 18.82 -13.82 -0.24
C GLU A 27 19.84 -12.89 0.41
N THR A 28 20.28 -11.85 -0.28
CA THR A 28 21.22 -10.86 0.28
C THR A 28 20.56 -10.09 1.44
N VAL A 29 19.33 -9.63 1.26
CA VAL A 29 18.61 -8.89 2.33
C VAL A 29 18.30 -9.82 3.50
N LYS A 30 17.85 -11.04 3.22
CA LYS A 30 17.59 -12.07 4.23
C LYS A 30 18.84 -12.36 5.06
N ALA A 31 20.00 -12.57 4.43
CA ALA A 31 21.24 -12.84 5.14
C ALA A 31 21.66 -11.66 6.06
N ARG A 32 21.41 -10.41 5.62
CA ARG A 32 21.66 -9.24 6.49
C ARG A 32 20.71 -9.20 7.68
N MET A 33 19.41 -9.45 7.47
CA MET A 33 18.42 -9.53 8.55
C MET A 33 18.75 -10.64 9.55
N GLU A 34 19.17 -11.82 9.08
CA GLU A 34 19.60 -12.94 9.95
C GLU A 34 20.84 -12.58 10.77
N SER A 35 21.80 -11.86 10.17
CA SER A 35 22.98 -11.35 10.87
C SER A 35 22.60 -10.34 11.96
N VAL A 36 21.71 -9.40 11.65
CA VAL A 36 21.23 -8.40 12.61
C VAL A 36 20.46 -9.06 13.75
N LYS A 37 19.59 -10.04 13.44
CA LYS A 37 18.88 -10.83 14.45
C LYS A 37 19.86 -11.53 15.40
N ALA A 38 20.89 -12.19 14.88
CA ALA A 38 21.90 -12.86 15.70
C ALA A 38 22.66 -11.86 16.60
N GLN A 39 22.96 -10.66 16.11
CA GLN A 39 23.58 -9.60 16.92
C GLN A 39 22.66 -9.12 18.05
N LEU A 40 21.35 -8.97 17.78
CA LEU A 40 20.36 -8.59 18.80
C LEU A 40 20.21 -9.66 19.88
N GLU A 41 20.10 -10.93 19.49
CA GLU A 41 19.98 -12.07 20.43
C GLU A 41 21.22 -12.22 21.32
N THR A 42 22.40 -11.89 20.79
CA THR A 42 23.68 -11.93 21.52
C THR A 42 24.02 -10.61 22.23
N GLN A 43 23.11 -9.62 22.21
CA GLN A 43 23.29 -8.29 22.79
C GLN A 43 24.54 -7.54 22.28
N GLN A 44 24.96 -7.83 21.05
CA GLN A 44 26.08 -7.17 20.39
C GLN A 44 25.60 -5.93 19.64
N PHE A 45 25.50 -4.81 20.36
CA PHE A 45 25.00 -3.54 19.81
C PHE A 45 26.05 -2.75 19.02
N GLU A 46 27.32 -3.14 19.09
CA GLU A 46 28.40 -2.41 18.43
C GLU A 46 28.33 -2.61 16.90
N GLY A 47 28.25 -1.50 16.17
CA GLY A 47 28.15 -1.51 14.71
C GLY A 47 26.74 -1.70 14.14
N LEU A 48 25.72 -1.89 14.98
CA LEU A 48 24.32 -1.90 14.53
C LEU A 48 23.91 -0.50 14.07
N THR A 49 23.48 -0.40 12.81
CA THR A 49 22.97 0.84 12.22
C THR A 49 21.45 0.80 12.14
N LYS A 50 20.81 1.97 12.12
CA LYS A 50 19.37 2.06 11.89
C LYS A 50 18.96 1.47 10.54
N ASP A 51 19.82 1.59 9.53
CA ASP A 51 19.62 0.95 8.22
C ASP A 51 19.59 -0.58 8.32
N GLY A 52 20.45 -1.19 9.14
CA GLY A 52 20.42 -2.64 9.37
C GLY A 52 19.20 -3.10 10.18
N LEU A 53 18.73 -2.28 11.12
CA LEU A 53 17.59 -2.62 11.99
C LEU A 53 16.23 -2.43 11.32
N ILE A 54 16.01 -1.28 10.67
CA ILE A 54 14.72 -0.88 10.11
C ILE A 54 14.78 -0.89 8.58
N GLY A 55 15.86 -0.35 8.01
CA GLY A 55 16.01 -0.20 6.56
C GLY A 55 15.95 -1.53 5.82
N ASP A 56 16.63 -2.57 6.30
CA ASP A 56 16.64 -3.89 5.67
C ASP A 56 15.26 -4.58 5.71
N ILE A 57 14.49 -4.43 6.79
CA ILE A 57 13.13 -4.98 6.88
C ILE A 57 12.17 -4.25 5.93
N LEU A 58 12.23 -2.91 5.90
CA LEU A 58 11.44 -2.11 4.95
C LEU A 58 11.80 -2.44 3.50
N TYR A 59 13.08 -2.58 3.21
CA TYR A 59 13.56 -2.95 1.88
C TYR A 59 13.15 -4.37 1.50
N ALA A 60 13.17 -5.31 2.46
CA ALA A 60 12.61 -6.65 2.25
C ALA A 60 11.12 -6.60 1.90
N GLY A 61 10.35 -5.72 2.54
CA GLY A 61 8.95 -5.45 2.19
C GLY A 61 8.78 -5.01 0.73
N ALA A 62 9.54 -4.00 0.31
CA ALA A 62 9.50 -3.51 -1.07
C ALA A 62 9.88 -4.59 -2.09
N LEU A 63 10.94 -5.37 -1.83
CA LEU A 63 11.34 -6.48 -2.70
C LEU A 63 10.30 -7.60 -2.73
N SER A 64 9.68 -7.92 -1.59
CA SER A 64 8.65 -8.96 -1.50
C SER A 64 7.40 -8.57 -2.29
N TYR A 65 7.05 -7.29 -2.31
CA TYR A 65 5.95 -6.75 -3.10
C TYR A 65 6.17 -6.99 -4.60
N PHE A 66 7.33 -6.57 -5.12
CA PHE A 66 7.66 -6.79 -6.53
C PHE A 66 7.84 -8.27 -6.86
N ALA A 67 8.43 -9.06 -5.97
CA ALA A 67 8.59 -10.50 -6.17
C ALA A 67 7.23 -11.23 -6.22
N ALA A 68 6.28 -10.86 -5.38
CA ALA A 68 4.92 -11.42 -5.40
C ALA A 68 4.18 -11.03 -6.69
N ASN A 69 4.30 -9.77 -7.13
CA ASN A 69 3.76 -9.35 -8.43
C ASN A 69 4.38 -10.13 -9.59
N ASP A 70 5.70 -10.32 -9.58
CA ASP A 70 6.43 -11.08 -10.58
C ASP A 70 5.93 -12.53 -10.71
N MET A 71 5.65 -13.17 -9.58
CA MET A 71 5.08 -14.52 -9.55
C MET A 71 3.67 -14.54 -10.16
N ASN A 72 2.84 -13.56 -9.83
CA ASN A 72 1.50 -13.42 -10.40
C ASN A 72 1.54 -13.26 -11.92
N LEU A 73 2.38 -12.36 -12.45
CA LEU A 73 2.52 -12.16 -13.90
C LEU A 73 3.02 -13.42 -14.62
N LYS A 74 3.99 -14.14 -14.04
CA LYS A 74 4.43 -15.43 -14.58
C LYS A 74 3.30 -16.46 -14.59
N MET A 75 2.48 -16.50 -13.55
CA MET A 75 1.31 -17.38 -13.47
C MET A 75 0.30 -17.06 -14.56
N LEU A 76 -0.08 -15.78 -14.75
CA LEU A 76 -1.00 -15.34 -15.80
C LEU A 76 -0.54 -15.77 -17.20
N ASN A 77 0.76 -15.65 -17.49
CA ASN A 77 1.34 -16.15 -18.74
C ASN A 77 1.27 -17.68 -18.86
N ARG A 78 1.61 -18.40 -17.77
CA ARG A 78 1.67 -19.87 -17.74
C ARG A 78 0.32 -20.52 -17.94
N VAL A 79 -0.72 -20.00 -17.27
CA VAL A 79 -2.10 -20.49 -17.44
C VAL A 79 -2.73 -19.99 -18.74
N GLY A 80 -2.07 -19.05 -19.42
CA GLY A 80 -2.45 -18.55 -20.73
C GLY A 80 -3.61 -17.54 -20.72
N GLN A 81 -3.95 -16.99 -19.56
CA GLN A 81 -5.03 -16.03 -19.37
C GLN A 81 -4.70 -14.66 -20.01
N ALA A 82 -3.44 -14.22 -19.95
CA ALA A 82 -2.94 -13.03 -20.62
C ALA A 82 -1.43 -13.12 -20.88
N LEU A 83 -0.96 -12.32 -21.84
CA LEU A 83 0.44 -11.92 -22.00
C LEU A 83 0.71 -10.79 -21.01
N ALA A 84 1.46 -11.12 -19.96
CA ALA A 84 1.76 -10.21 -18.87
C ALA A 84 3.26 -9.92 -18.80
N TYR A 85 3.66 -8.67 -19.01
CA TYR A 85 5.06 -8.25 -18.94
C TYR A 85 5.21 -7.13 -17.92
N ARG A 86 6.20 -7.26 -17.03
CA ARG A 86 6.53 -6.17 -16.11
C ARG A 86 7.09 -4.97 -16.86
N GLN A 87 6.89 -3.79 -16.30
CA GLN A 87 7.58 -2.57 -16.70
C GLN A 87 8.36 -2.02 -15.50
N PRO A 88 9.36 -1.14 -15.73
CA PRO A 88 10.07 -0.49 -14.65
C PRO A 88 9.11 0.12 -13.64
N SER A 89 9.27 -0.31 -12.40
CA SER A 89 8.39 0.02 -11.29
C SER A 89 9.20 0.46 -10.09
N PHE A 90 8.62 1.32 -9.26
CA PHE A 90 9.22 1.73 -8.00
C PHE A 90 8.15 2.05 -6.96
N GLY A 91 8.56 1.95 -5.71
CA GLY A 91 7.72 2.25 -4.57
C GLY A 91 8.55 2.33 -3.31
N THR A 92 7.91 2.73 -2.22
CA THR A 92 8.56 2.97 -0.94
C THR A 92 7.86 2.23 0.19
N PHE A 93 8.67 1.71 1.10
CA PHE A 93 8.24 1.30 2.43
C PHE A 93 8.94 2.24 3.40
N SER A 94 8.21 2.85 4.31
CA SER A 94 8.76 3.84 5.22
C SER A 94 8.14 3.78 6.60
N THR A 95 8.82 4.34 7.60
CA THR A 95 8.21 4.58 8.91
C THR A 95 7.44 5.90 8.90
N ASN A 96 6.27 5.95 9.52
CA ASN A 96 5.52 7.20 9.70
C ASN A 96 5.82 7.81 11.07
N LEU A 97 6.17 9.10 11.12
CA LEU A 97 6.32 9.86 12.36
C LEU A 97 5.31 11.01 12.44
N ILE A 98 4.66 11.18 13.59
CA ILE A 98 3.77 12.31 13.88
C ILE A 98 4.48 13.26 14.86
N PRO A 99 4.95 14.44 14.40
CA PRO A 99 5.55 15.43 15.28
C PRO A 99 4.49 16.17 16.10
N ILE A 100 4.68 16.21 17.42
CA ILE A 100 3.82 16.95 18.35
C ILE A 100 4.46 18.30 18.66
N TYR A 101 3.70 19.36 18.38
CA TYR A 101 4.13 20.74 18.57
C TYR A 101 3.58 21.35 19.85
N SER A 102 4.42 22.12 20.53
CA SER A 102 3.99 23.06 21.56
C SER A 102 4.54 24.43 21.22
N PHE A 103 3.67 25.44 21.14
CA PHE A 103 4.03 26.80 20.70
C PHE A 103 4.83 26.83 19.38
N CYS A 104 4.39 26.04 18.39
CA CYS A 104 5.05 25.88 17.07
C CYS A 104 6.47 25.29 17.11
N VAL A 105 6.92 24.77 18.26
CA VAL A 105 8.19 24.05 18.39
C VAL A 105 7.89 22.56 18.47
N PRO A 106 8.52 21.70 17.65
CA PRO A 106 8.37 20.24 17.79
C PRO A 106 9.01 19.81 19.11
N ARG A 107 8.22 19.14 19.97
CA ARG A 107 8.66 18.71 21.30
C ARG A 107 8.80 17.20 21.42
N GLN A 108 7.97 16.46 20.68
CA GLN A 108 7.93 15.00 20.71
C GLN A 108 7.61 14.49 19.29
N VAL A 109 7.90 13.21 19.06
CA VAL A 109 7.52 12.48 17.85
C VAL A 109 6.89 11.16 18.28
N GLU A 110 5.77 10.82 17.69
CA GLU A 110 5.12 9.52 17.86
C GLU A 110 5.32 8.68 16.60
N MET A 111 5.65 7.40 16.78
CA MET A 111 5.69 6.47 15.65
C MET A 111 4.28 5.97 15.39
N SER A 112 3.73 6.29 14.21
CA SER A 112 2.36 5.93 13.84
C SER A 112 2.28 4.60 13.08
N GLY A 113 3.42 4.05 12.66
CA GLY A 113 3.51 2.74 12.02
C GLY A 113 4.34 2.77 10.72
N ILE A 114 3.96 1.95 9.75
CA ILE A 114 4.64 1.82 8.45
C ILE A 114 3.77 2.39 7.35
N LEU A 115 4.37 3.11 6.41
CA LEU A 115 3.72 3.55 5.18
C LEU A 115 4.20 2.72 4.01
N VAL A 116 3.25 2.33 3.18
CA VAL A 116 3.53 1.73 1.88
C VAL A 116 3.05 2.69 0.82
N ASP A 117 3.93 3.12 -0.07
CA ASP A 117 3.56 3.99 -1.19
C ASP A 117 4.16 3.44 -2.48
N MET A 118 3.34 2.71 -3.23
CA MET A 118 3.73 2.10 -4.51
C MET A 118 3.49 3.08 -5.65
N ASP A 119 4.34 4.11 -5.71
CA ASP A 119 4.25 5.26 -6.62
C ASP A 119 3.97 4.91 -8.09
N ALA A 120 4.69 3.92 -8.64
CA ALA A 120 4.53 3.50 -10.02
C ALA A 120 4.77 2.00 -10.17
N VAL A 121 3.69 1.22 -10.13
CA VAL A 121 3.71 -0.21 -10.47
C VAL A 121 3.13 -0.39 -11.86
N ALA A 122 4.02 -0.59 -12.82
CA ALA A 122 3.68 -0.61 -14.23
C ALA A 122 3.85 -2.00 -14.82
N GLN A 123 2.92 -2.37 -15.69
CA GLN A 123 2.88 -3.67 -16.35
C GLN A 123 2.05 -3.59 -17.62
N SER A 124 2.44 -4.40 -18.59
CA SER A 124 1.67 -4.63 -19.79
C SER A 124 0.83 -5.88 -19.65
N LEU A 125 -0.46 -5.78 -19.92
CA LEU A 125 -1.41 -6.88 -19.83
C LEU A 125 -2.23 -6.92 -21.12
N TRP A 126 -2.09 -8.00 -21.89
CA TRP A 126 -2.84 -8.20 -23.14
C TRP A 126 -3.42 -9.59 -23.22
N ALA A 127 -4.67 -9.71 -23.63
CA ALA A 127 -5.24 -11.00 -24.00
C ALA A 127 -4.53 -11.55 -25.26
N LYS A 128 -4.26 -12.86 -25.30
CA LYS A 128 -3.57 -13.52 -26.43
C LYS A 128 -4.32 -13.39 -27.76
N ASN A 129 -5.64 -13.33 -27.68
CA ASN A 129 -6.56 -13.15 -28.81
C ASN A 129 -6.96 -11.67 -29.02
N ASN A 130 -6.30 -10.73 -28.34
CA ASN A 130 -6.62 -9.30 -28.37
C ASN A 130 -8.06 -8.95 -27.91
N ASP A 131 -8.64 -9.79 -27.06
CA ASP A 131 -9.92 -9.52 -26.42
C ASP A 131 -9.78 -8.43 -25.35
N ALA A 132 -10.50 -7.33 -25.54
CA ALA A 132 -10.49 -6.17 -24.65
C ALA A 132 -11.12 -6.49 -23.29
N GLU A 133 -12.15 -7.34 -23.23
CA GLU A 133 -12.83 -7.69 -21.98
C GLU A 133 -11.92 -8.55 -21.10
N VAL A 134 -11.21 -9.50 -21.70
CA VAL A 134 -10.22 -10.32 -21.00
C VAL A 134 -9.08 -9.44 -20.46
N SER A 135 -8.56 -8.53 -21.28
CA SER A 135 -7.49 -7.60 -20.87
C SER A 135 -7.93 -6.70 -19.71
N ARG A 136 -9.15 -6.16 -19.79
CA ARG A 136 -9.77 -5.36 -18.72
C ARG A 136 -9.93 -6.15 -17.43
N THR A 137 -10.46 -7.37 -17.51
CA THR A 137 -10.69 -8.24 -16.35
C THR A 137 -9.37 -8.62 -15.67
N VAL A 138 -8.36 -8.97 -16.46
CA VAL A 138 -7.02 -9.27 -15.94
C VAL A 138 -6.40 -8.03 -15.30
N GLY A 139 -6.53 -6.85 -15.93
CA GLY A 139 -6.07 -5.58 -15.35
C GLY A 139 -6.68 -5.33 -13.97
N GLN A 140 -7.99 -5.51 -13.83
CA GLN A 140 -8.69 -5.37 -12.54
C GLN A 140 -8.24 -6.41 -11.52
N GLN A 141 -8.06 -7.67 -11.93
CA GLN A 141 -7.56 -8.74 -11.04
C GLN A 141 -6.17 -8.41 -10.50
N VAL A 142 -5.25 -7.99 -11.37
CA VAL A 142 -3.90 -7.62 -10.94
C VAL A 142 -3.92 -6.39 -10.04
N GLY A 143 -4.70 -5.36 -10.37
CA GLY A 143 -4.83 -4.17 -9.54
C GLY A 143 -5.36 -4.48 -8.14
N MET A 144 -6.39 -5.35 -8.03
CA MET A 144 -6.90 -5.81 -6.73
C MET A 144 -5.86 -6.59 -5.95
N MET A 145 -5.09 -7.46 -6.61
CA MET A 145 -4.02 -8.22 -5.96
C MET A 145 -2.92 -7.30 -5.45
N LEU A 146 -2.46 -6.36 -6.29
CA LEU A 146 -1.43 -5.39 -5.92
C LEU A 146 -1.85 -4.58 -4.70
N SER A 147 -3.08 -4.05 -4.70
CA SER A 147 -3.60 -3.35 -3.53
C SER A 147 -3.69 -4.27 -2.30
N ALA A 148 -4.00 -5.56 -2.47
CA ALA A 148 -3.97 -6.50 -1.35
C ALA A 148 -2.56 -6.73 -0.80
N LEU A 149 -1.52 -6.72 -1.65
CA LEU A 149 -0.14 -6.86 -1.20
C LEU A 149 0.31 -5.66 -0.34
N GLU A 150 -0.24 -4.47 -0.57
CA GLU A 150 0.07 -3.26 0.19
C GLU A 150 -0.31 -3.38 1.67
N HIS A 151 -1.29 -4.21 2.03
CA HIS A 151 -1.59 -4.50 3.44
C HIS A 151 -1.03 -5.85 3.90
N ARG A 152 -1.03 -6.87 3.05
CA ARG A 152 -0.60 -8.22 3.44
C ARG A 152 0.89 -8.32 3.76
N ILE A 153 1.73 -7.64 2.99
CA ILE A 153 3.19 -7.72 3.18
C ILE A 153 3.61 -7.06 4.49
N PRO A 154 3.14 -5.84 4.83
CA PRO A 154 3.40 -5.28 6.14
C PRO A 154 2.88 -6.14 7.30
N GLU A 155 1.66 -6.66 7.22
CA GLU A 155 1.13 -7.58 8.24
C GLU A 155 2.06 -8.78 8.43
N LEU A 156 2.50 -9.41 7.34
CA LEU A 156 3.42 -10.56 7.42
C LEU A 156 4.80 -10.21 8.02
N LEU A 157 5.29 -9.00 7.79
CA LEU A 157 6.66 -8.62 8.18
C LEU A 157 6.76 -7.97 9.55
N PHE A 158 5.69 -7.32 10.02
CA PHE A 158 5.72 -6.47 11.20
C PHE A 158 4.71 -6.86 12.27
N THR A 159 3.96 -7.94 12.09
CA THR A 159 2.97 -8.41 13.07
C THR A 159 3.14 -9.91 13.32
N ASP A 160 2.87 -10.33 14.54
CA ASP A 160 2.83 -11.73 14.98
C ASP A 160 1.80 -11.89 16.13
N ASP A 161 1.72 -13.09 16.71
CA ASP A 161 0.75 -13.38 17.78
C ASP A 161 1.07 -12.58 19.06
N GLU A 162 2.34 -12.24 19.28
CA GLU A 162 2.81 -11.44 20.41
C GLU A 162 2.68 -9.93 20.18
N HIS A 163 2.76 -9.49 18.91
CA HIS A 163 2.70 -8.08 18.47
C HIS A 163 1.64 -7.93 17.38
N PRO A 164 0.34 -7.86 17.74
CA PRO A 164 -0.73 -7.74 16.77
C PRO A 164 -0.72 -6.36 16.11
N GLY A 165 -1.05 -6.33 14.82
CA GLY A 165 -1.22 -5.08 14.08
C GLY A 165 -2.05 -5.29 12.83
N GLU A 166 -2.56 -4.20 12.27
CA GLU A 166 -3.36 -4.25 11.05
C GLU A 166 -2.89 -3.19 10.05
N ALA A 167 -2.70 -3.64 8.81
CA ALA A 167 -2.50 -2.76 7.68
C ALA A 167 -3.82 -2.50 6.95
N VAL A 168 -3.90 -1.40 6.22
CA VAL A 168 -5.09 -1.04 5.42
C VAL A 168 -4.69 -0.85 3.97
N SER A 169 -5.46 -1.41 3.05
CA SER A 169 -5.38 -1.10 1.61
C SER A 169 -6.77 -0.74 1.09
N ALA A 170 -6.84 -0.25 -0.15
CA ALA A 170 -8.13 0.07 -0.76
C ALA A 170 -9.06 -1.15 -0.80
N VAL A 171 -8.52 -2.32 -1.17
CA VAL A 171 -9.29 -3.56 -1.26
C VAL A 171 -9.66 -4.11 0.11
N LYS A 172 -8.77 -4.04 1.11
CA LYS A 172 -9.12 -4.46 2.48
C LYS A 172 -10.20 -3.56 3.06
N ALA A 173 -10.09 -2.24 2.87
CA ALA A 173 -11.08 -1.30 3.38
C ALA A 173 -12.46 -1.49 2.73
N LEU A 174 -12.52 -1.71 1.40
CA LEU A 174 -13.78 -2.04 0.73
C LEU A 174 -14.35 -3.38 1.22
N ALA A 175 -13.51 -4.37 1.48
CA ALA A 175 -13.94 -5.66 2.02
C ALA A 175 -14.52 -5.54 3.43
N ILE A 176 -13.89 -4.76 4.31
CA ILE A 176 -14.39 -4.48 5.67
C ILE A 176 -15.71 -3.73 5.61
N ALA A 177 -15.80 -2.66 4.80
CA ALA A 177 -17.03 -1.91 4.62
C ALA A 177 -18.19 -2.81 4.16
N SER A 178 -17.93 -3.72 3.22
CA SER A 178 -18.91 -4.71 2.76
C SER A 178 -19.32 -5.68 3.88
N ALA A 179 -18.36 -6.16 4.68
CA ALA A 179 -18.62 -7.06 5.81
C ALA A 179 -19.43 -6.39 6.93
N GLU A 180 -19.25 -5.08 7.14
CA GLU A 180 -20.06 -4.25 8.04
C GLU A 180 -21.48 -3.95 7.50
N GLY A 181 -21.81 -4.43 6.29
CA GLY A 181 -23.10 -4.18 5.65
C GLY A 181 -23.24 -2.80 5.02
N GLN A 182 -22.14 -2.05 4.87
CA GLN A 182 -22.17 -0.79 4.15
C GLN A 182 -22.42 -1.02 2.66
N ARG A 183 -23.16 -0.09 2.04
CA ARG A 183 -23.32 -0.10 0.59
C ARG A 183 -22.02 0.30 -0.09
N ILE A 184 -21.57 -0.51 -1.04
CA ILE A 184 -20.50 -0.16 -1.97
C ILE A 184 -21.13 0.42 -3.24
N TYR A 185 -20.71 1.62 -3.61
CA TYR A 185 -21.21 2.34 -4.78
C TYR A 185 -20.24 2.24 -5.94
N THR A 186 -20.79 2.04 -7.14
CA THR A 186 -20.11 2.31 -8.40
C THR A 186 -20.58 3.67 -8.90
N VAL A 187 -19.66 4.63 -8.98
CA VAL A 187 -19.91 6.02 -9.35
C VAL A 187 -19.40 6.27 -10.77
N THR A 188 -20.26 6.82 -11.60
CA THR A 188 -20.00 7.19 -13.00
C THR A 188 -20.36 8.67 -13.21
N ALA A 189 -20.07 9.22 -14.39
CA ALA A 189 -20.43 10.59 -14.72
C ALA A 189 -21.94 10.86 -14.59
N GLU A 190 -22.77 9.85 -14.85
CA GLU A 190 -24.24 9.94 -14.79
C GLU A 190 -24.79 9.87 -13.37
N SER A 191 -24.07 9.20 -12.45
CA SER A 191 -24.56 8.95 -11.08
C SER A 191 -23.87 9.81 -10.01
N VAL A 192 -22.78 10.49 -10.35
CA VAL A 192 -21.93 11.22 -9.39
C VAL A 192 -22.69 12.25 -8.55
N ASP A 193 -23.55 13.06 -9.16
CA ASP A 193 -24.27 14.12 -8.47
C ASP A 193 -25.37 13.59 -7.54
N ALA A 194 -25.87 12.38 -7.81
CA ALA A 194 -26.83 11.71 -6.94
C ALA A 194 -26.13 10.93 -5.81
N VAL A 195 -24.97 10.33 -6.08
CA VAL A 195 -24.29 9.44 -5.14
C VAL A 195 -23.42 10.20 -4.14
N LEU A 196 -22.56 11.13 -4.58
CA LEU A 196 -21.58 11.80 -3.69
C LEU A 196 -22.19 12.54 -2.48
N PRO A 197 -23.37 13.19 -2.59
CA PRO A 197 -24.01 13.81 -1.43
C PRO A 197 -24.43 12.80 -0.36
N ALA A 198 -24.72 11.54 -0.73
CA ALA A 198 -25.14 10.48 0.18
C ALA A 198 -23.98 9.75 0.87
N LEU A 199 -22.74 9.96 0.42
CA LEU A 199 -21.55 9.35 1.04
C LEU A 199 -21.10 10.17 2.25
N ASN A 200 -20.87 9.52 3.39
CA ASN A 200 -20.29 10.14 4.59
C ASN A 200 -18.76 9.89 4.63
N ILE A 201 -18.06 10.55 3.71
CA ILE A 201 -16.60 10.44 3.52
C ILE A 201 -15.99 11.84 3.33
N ALA A 202 -14.66 11.93 3.43
CA ALA A 202 -13.92 13.18 3.30
C ALA A 202 -14.19 13.91 1.98
N ILE A 203 -14.21 15.26 2.01
CA ILE A 203 -14.56 16.09 0.85
C ILE A 203 -13.53 15.95 -0.28
N GLU A 204 -12.26 15.77 0.06
CA GLU A 204 -11.14 15.59 -0.85
C GLU A 204 -11.33 14.32 -1.70
N VAL A 205 -11.86 13.25 -1.09
CA VAL A 205 -12.17 12.00 -1.80
C VAL A 205 -13.34 12.21 -2.76
N LYS A 206 -14.37 12.95 -2.35
CA LYS A 206 -15.51 13.28 -3.22
C LYS A 206 -15.06 14.11 -4.43
N ASP A 207 -14.18 15.08 -4.22
CA ASP A 207 -13.66 15.93 -5.28
C ASP A 207 -12.77 15.16 -6.25
N GLU A 208 -11.93 14.26 -5.75
CA GLU A 208 -11.14 13.36 -6.59
C GLU A 208 -12.03 12.44 -7.43
N ILE A 209 -13.05 11.81 -6.82
CA ILE A 209 -14.01 10.98 -7.55
C ILE A 209 -14.72 11.79 -8.63
N ARG A 210 -15.19 13.01 -8.31
CA ARG A 210 -15.87 13.89 -9.27
C ARG A 210 -14.95 14.23 -10.45
N ALA A 211 -13.70 14.58 -10.18
CA ALA A 211 -12.71 14.86 -11.22
C ALA A 211 -12.42 13.64 -12.10
N ALA A 212 -12.32 12.46 -11.51
CA ALA A 212 -12.03 11.23 -12.23
C ALA A 212 -13.18 10.80 -13.15
N VAL A 213 -14.43 10.82 -12.66
CA VAL A 213 -15.58 10.42 -13.48
C VAL A 213 -15.85 11.43 -14.61
N ALA A 214 -15.51 12.71 -14.41
CA ALA A 214 -15.60 13.73 -15.46
C ALA A 214 -14.69 13.45 -16.67
N VAL A 215 -13.63 12.67 -16.51
CA VAL A 215 -12.74 12.21 -17.60
C VAL A 215 -12.99 10.75 -18.00
N GLY A 216 -14.21 10.25 -17.76
CA GLY A 216 -14.66 8.93 -18.21
C GLY A 216 -14.16 7.76 -17.36
N ARG A 217 -13.66 7.99 -16.14
CA ARG A 217 -13.33 6.92 -15.19
C ARG A 217 -14.58 6.47 -14.42
N VAL A 218 -14.47 5.32 -13.77
CA VAL A 218 -15.48 4.77 -12.87
C VAL A 218 -14.86 4.61 -11.49
N ALA A 219 -15.55 5.08 -10.45
CA ALA A 219 -15.09 4.94 -9.08
C ALA A 219 -15.89 3.89 -8.31
N THR A 220 -15.23 3.12 -7.44
CA THR A 220 -15.86 2.20 -6.49
C THR A 220 -15.52 2.64 -5.07
N VAL A 221 -16.50 2.90 -4.22
CA VAL A 221 -16.31 3.49 -2.88
C VAL A 221 -17.39 3.05 -1.90
N SER A 222 -17.07 2.92 -0.60
CA SER A 222 -18.08 2.62 0.44
C SER A 222 -18.89 3.86 0.85
N GLN A 223 -20.06 3.61 1.44
CA GLN A 223 -20.98 4.66 1.88
C GLN A 223 -20.38 5.55 2.97
N ASN A 224 -19.73 4.96 3.97
CA ASN A 224 -19.16 5.64 5.11
C ASN A 224 -17.69 5.25 5.27
N ASN A 225 -16.99 5.99 6.12
CA ASN A 225 -15.69 5.55 6.63
C ASN A 225 -15.84 4.23 7.40
N ILE A 226 -14.75 3.46 7.43
CA ILE A 226 -14.52 2.34 8.34
C ILE A 226 -13.40 2.72 9.31
N SER A 227 -13.21 1.89 10.34
CA SER A 227 -12.08 2.02 11.28
C SER A 227 -11.28 0.72 11.35
N VAL A 228 -9.96 0.82 11.33
CA VAL A 228 -9.03 -0.32 11.47
C VAL A 228 -7.88 0.11 12.36
N GLY A 229 -7.78 -0.45 13.57
CA GLY A 229 -6.92 0.11 14.61
C GLY A 229 -7.26 1.58 14.85
N ASP A 230 -6.24 2.44 14.80
CA ASP A 230 -6.40 3.91 14.95
C ASP A 230 -6.68 4.62 13.60
N TRP A 231 -6.72 3.88 12.49
CA TRP A 231 -7.12 4.42 11.20
C TRP A 231 -8.61 4.67 11.14
N THR A 232 -9.03 5.78 10.54
CA THR A 232 -10.40 5.97 10.09
C THR A 232 -10.44 6.62 8.73
N GLY A 233 -11.11 5.99 7.78
CA GLY A 233 -11.20 6.48 6.41
C GLY A 233 -11.96 5.54 5.51
N VAL A 234 -11.84 5.77 4.20
CA VAL A 234 -12.43 4.94 3.15
C VAL A 234 -11.36 4.48 2.17
N GLY A 235 -11.46 3.22 1.73
CA GLY A 235 -10.79 2.71 0.54
C GLY A 235 -11.66 2.88 -0.70
N TYR A 236 -11.06 3.29 -1.80
CA TYR A 236 -11.76 3.51 -3.06
C TYR A 236 -10.87 3.17 -4.27
N ILE A 237 -11.51 2.83 -5.37
CA ILE A 237 -10.85 2.45 -6.62
C ILE A 237 -11.32 3.40 -7.70
N ILE A 238 -10.41 3.96 -8.49
CA ILE A 238 -10.73 4.76 -9.67
C ILE A 238 -10.15 4.04 -10.89
N ALA A 239 -11.01 3.41 -11.68
CA ALA A 239 -10.61 2.58 -12.80
C ALA A 239 -11.01 3.17 -14.15
N SER A 240 -10.19 2.93 -15.17
CA SER A 240 -10.56 3.09 -16.56
C SER A 240 -11.49 1.94 -16.97
N PRO A 241 -12.73 2.21 -17.42
CA PRO A 241 -13.63 1.17 -17.90
C PRO A 241 -13.12 0.50 -19.19
N GLU A 242 -12.27 1.19 -19.97
CA GLU A 242 -11.74 0.69 -21.24
C GLU A 242 -10.59 -0.30 -21.04
N THR A 243 -9.67 0.00 -20.12
CA THR A 243 -8.42 -0.76 -19.96
C THR A 243 -8.39 -1.61 -18.70
N GLY A 244 -9.25 -1.35 -17.73
CA GLY A 244 -9.24 -2.01 -16.41
C GLY A 244 -8.11 -1.52 -15.49
N ALA A 245 -7.23 -0.64 -15.97
CA ALA A 245 -6.22 0.00 -15.14
C ALA A 245 -6.88 0.94 -14.14
N GLY A 246 -6.47 0.89 -12.88
CA GLY A 246 -7.06 1.72 -11.84
C GLY A 246 -6.07 2.17 -10.77
N ALA A 247 -6.41 3.28 -10.12
CA ALA A 247 -5.79 3.73 -8.90
C ALA A 247 -6.56 3.14 -7.71
N TYR A 248 -5.85 2.49 -6.81
CA TYR A 248 -6.39 1.88 -5.60
C TYR A 248 -5.90 2.75 -4.44
N ARG A 249 -6.83 3.42 -3.75
CA ARG A 249 -6.48 4.50 -2.83
C ARG A 249 -7.20 4.33 -1.51
N ILE A 250 -6.60 4.86 -0.45
CA ILE A 250 -7.25 5.04 0.83
C ILE A 250 -7.23 6.52 1.21
N SER A 251 -8.12 6.92 2.11
CA SER A 251 -8.13 8.24 2.74
C SER A 251 -7.71 8.14 4.21
N GLY A 252 -7.80 9.21 4.99
CA GLY A 252 -7.48 9.15 6.44
C GLY A 252 -5.99 9.00 6.77
N GLY A 253 -5.09 9.03 5.78
CA GLY A 253 -3.65 9.20 5.96
C GLY A 253 -3.25 10.67 6.11
N SER A 254 -2.04 10.92 6.64
CA SER A 254 -1.49 12.28 6.78
C SER A 254 -1.34 12.94 5.40
N ASN A 255 -2.30 13.79 5.02
CA ASN A 255 -2.30 14.65 3.83
C ASN A 255 -1.88 14.01 2.48
N GLY A 256 -2.52 12.92 2.09
CA GLY A 256 -2.35 12.37 0.75
C GLY A 256 -2.94 10.96 0.58
N PRO A 257 -2.94 10.42 -0.66
CA PRO A 257 -3.24 9.01 -0.92
C PRO A 257 -2.09 8.13 -0.42
N THR A 258 -1.96 8.04 0.89
CA THR A 258 -0.87 7.35 1.56
C THR A 258 -1.47 6.17 2.31
N ILE A 259 -0.96 4.97 2.05
CA ILE A 259 -1.39 3.77 2.78
C ILE A 259 -0.64 3.71 4.11
N LEU A 260 -1.42 3.77 5.20
CA LEU A 260 -0.93 3.74 6.57
C LEU A 260 -1.21 2.36 7.17
N VAL A 261 -0.14 1.72 7.63
CA VAL A 261 -0.15 0.51 8.46
C VAL A 261 -0.01 0.95 9.90
N PHE A 262 -0.92 0.52 10.75
CA PHE A 262 -0.84 0.76 12.20
C PHE A 262 -0.13 -0.41 12.84
N LEU A 263 0.97 -0.12 13.53
CA LEU A 263 1.67 -1.07 14.37
C LEU A 263 1.53 -0.58 15.81
N GLN A 264 0.74 -1.29 16.60
CA GLN A 264 0.74 -1.08 18.05
C GLN A 264 1.97 -1.82 18.63
N ASP A 265 2.72 -1.11 19.48
CA ASP A 265 3.82 -1.60 20.32
C ASP A 265 5.03 -2.30 19.64
N ILE A 266 5.94 -1.50 19.05
CA ILE A 266 7.29 -1.99 18.64
C ILE A 266 8.41 -1.49 19.59
N LEU A 267 8.09 -0.83 20.68
CA LEU A 267 9.12 -0.42 21.64
C LEU A 267 9.16 -1.39 22.82
N PRO A 268 10.30 -2.06 23.09
CA PRO A 268 10.54 -2.50 24.46
C PRO A 268 10.52 -1.23 25.31
N HIS A 269 9.60 -1.17 26.27
CA HIS A 269 9.66 -0.19 27.34
C HIS A 269 11.01 -0.31 28.06
N SER A 270 12.01 0.45 27.62
CA SER A 270 13.18 0.73 28.43
C SER A 270 12.85 1.95 29.27
N GLN A 271 12.53 1.70 30.54
CA GLN A 271 12.56 2.73 31.55
C GLN A 271 14.01 3.23 31.68
N PHE A 272 14.24 4.47 31.29
CA PHE A 272 15.27 5.35 31.86
C PHE A 272 14.71 6.77 31.94
#